data_AF-A0A2Z7BNM2-F1
#
_entry.id   AF-A0A2Z7BNM2-F1
#
_cell.length_a   1.000
_cell.length_b   1.000
_cell.length_c   1.000
_cell.angle_alpha   90.00
_cell.angle_beta   90.00
_cell.angle_gamma   90.00
#
_symmetry.space_group_name_H-M   'P 1'
#
loop_
_entity.id
_entity.type
_entity.pdbx_description
1 polymer ?
#
loop_
_entity_poly.entity_id
_entity_poly.type
_entity_poly.pdbx_seq_one_letter_code
_entity_poly.pdbx_strand_id
1 'polypeptide(L)'
;MKRRRAGDSADGLREQSQESAVPVQARRRKTHVYVVSHTVEAVVHLCSLGVLTAAGCEIGSVHAVEYPRHVYDAVLFNNEVYILKIRWKELYPYVTEFVLLESNWTFTGLPKPYVFSSVRDEFKFLEARLTYGQVPGRFRKGENPFVEEAYQRLALDYLLKQAGIQ
;
A
#
# COMPACT_ATOMS: atom_id res chain seq x y z
N MET A 1 53.98 -1.41 38.24
CA MET A 1 54.43 -1.50 36.83
C MET A 1 53.99 -2.85 36.26
N LYS A 2 53.31 -2.84 35.08
CA LYS A 2 52.87 -3.99 34.24
C LYS A 2 51.72 -4.87 34.79
N ARG A 3 50.50 -4.83 34.20
CA ARG A 3 49.98 -5.43 32.92
C ARG A 3 49.90 -6.97 33.01
N ARG A 4 48.90 -7.74 32.55
CA ARG A 4 47.63 -7.59 31.78
C ARG A 4 46.95 -9.00 31.74
N ARG A 5 45.61 -9.04 31.63
CA ARG A 5 44.67 -9.91 30.84
C ARG A 5 45.05 -11.39 30.53
N ALA A 6 44.21 -12.40 30.82
CA ALA A 6 42.91 -12.84 30.25
C ALA A 6 43.05 -13.97 29.19
N GLY A 7 42.05 -14.87 29.15
CA GLY A 7 41.88 -16.00 28.22
C GLY A 7 41.93 -17.34 28.96
N ASP A 8 41.10 -18.35 28.74
CA ASP A 8 40.10 -18.61 27.70
C ASP A 8 39.13 -19.73 28.17
N SER A 9 37.88 -19.66 27.67
CA SER A 9 36.94 -20.78 27.44
C SER A 9 37.57 -21.90 26.60
N ALA A 10 37.10 -23.12 26.44
CA ALA A 10 36.02 -23.98 26.94
C ALA A 10 36.31 -25.35 26.27
N ASP A 11 36.07 -26.49 26.92
CA ASP A 11 35.85 -27.72 26.16
C ASP A 11 35.12 -28.82 26.93
N GLY A 12 34.24 -29.51 26.21
CA GLY A 12 33.70 -30.83 26.53
C GLY A 12 32.56 -30.91 27.56
N LEU A 13 31.33 -31.09 27.06
CA LEU A 13 30.58 -32.33 27.30
C LEU A 13 29.27 -32.35 26.50
N ARG A 14 29.00 -33.54 25.96
CA ARG A 14 27.99 -33.89 24.98
C ARG A 14 26.84 -34.53 25.75
N GLU A 15 25.66 -33.91 25.76
CA GLU A 15 24.43 -34.53 26.23
C GLU A 15 23.44 -34.68 25.06
N GLN A 16 23.00 -35.93 24.86
CA GLN A 16 21.84 -36.27 24.07
C GLN A 16 20.60 -36.00 24.92
N SER A 17 19.63 -35.27 24.39
CA SER A 17 18.28 -35.23 24.94
C SER A 17 17.27 -35.20 23.80
N GLN A 18 16.37 -36.17 23.86
CA GLN A 18 15.26 -36.38 22.95
C GLN A 18 14.31 -35.19 23.02
N GLU A 19 13.90 -34.64 21.86
CA GLU A 19 12.79 -33.70 21.81
C GLU A 19 11.68 -34.27 20.93
N SER A 20 10.56 -34.56 21.61
CA SER A 20 9.31 -35.08 21.12
C SER A 20 8.65 -34.16 20.08
N ALA A 21 8.01 -34.79 19.10
CA ALA A 21 7.24 -34.14 18.06
C ALA A 21 6.12 -33.23 18.62
N VAL A 22 6.06 -31.98 18.12
CA VAL A 22 4.84 -31.18 18.08
C VAL A 22 4.70 -30.65 16.65
N PRO A 23 3.58 -30.92 15.94
CA PRO A 23 3.41 -30.38 14.60
C PRO A 23 3.14 -28.87 14.70
N VAL A 24 4.11 -28.05 14.32
CA VAL A 24 3.91 -26.61 14.10
C VAL A 24 3.08 -26.47 12.83
N GLN A 25 1.76 -26.34 13.00
CA GLN A 25 0.87 -25.92 11.93
C GLN A 25 1.37 -24.59 11.38
N ALA A 26 1.96 -24.63 10.18
CA ALA A 26 2.28 -23.44 9.41
C ALA A 26 0.97 -22.73 9.07
N ARG A 27 0.57 -21.78 9.92
CA ARG A 27 -0.55 -20.87 9.68
C ARG A 27 -0.15 -19.96 8.51
N ARG A 28 -0.41 -20.43 7.30
CA ARG A 28 -0.26 -19.72 6.03
C ARG A 28 -1.07 -18.43 6.10
N ARG A 29 -0.44 -17.33 6.54
CA ARG A 29 -1.02 -15.99 6.47
C ARG A 29 -1.24 -15.71 4.98
N LYS A 30 -2.51 -15.63 4.58
CA LYS A 30 -2.90 -15.19 3.23
C LYS A 30 -2.37 -13.78 3.05
N THR A 31 -1.24 -13.63 2.38
CA THR A 31 -0.82 -12.35 1.80
C THR A 31 -1.74 -12.09 0.63
N HIS A 32 -2.69 -11.17 0.83
CA HIS A 32 -3.57 -10.68 -0.21
C HIS A 32 -2.71 -9.91 -1.22
N VAL A 33 -2.56 -10.47 -2.42
CA VAL A 33 -1.83 -9.86 -3.52
C VAL A 33 -2.72 -8.75 -4.10
N TYR A 34 -2.29 -7.50 -4.00
CA TYR A 34 -2.95 -6.39 -4.66
C TYR A 34 -2.50 -6.36 -6.13
N VAL A 35 -3.43 -6.67 -7.03
CA VAL A 35 -3.22 -6.57 -8.47
C VAL A 35 -3.65 -5.18 -8.93
N VAL A 36 -2.67 -4.35 -9.30
CA VAL A 36 -2.90 -3.14 -10.08
C VAL A 36 -3.17 -3.58 -11.51
N SER A 37 -4.38 -3.35 -12.03
CA SER A 37 -4.68 -3.56 -13.45
C SER A 37 -5.31 -2.30 -14.02
N HIS A 38 -4.51 -1.62 -14.84
CA HIS A 38 -4.98 -0.64 -15.81
C HIS A 38 -5.25 -1.37 -17.12
N THR A 39 -6.48 -1.32 -17.62
CA THR A 39 -6.80 -1.03 -19.01
C THR A 39 -8.29 -0.71 -19.11
N VAL A 40 -8.57 0.55 -19.44
CA VAL A 40 -9.89 1.14 -19.66
C VAL A 40 -10.29 0.91 -21.13
N GLU A 41 -11.60 1.00 -21.43
CA GLU A 41 -12.19 1.31 -22.76
C GLU A 41 -12.63 0.19 -23.74
N ALA A 42 -12.75 -1.10 -23.38
CA ALA A 42 -13.26 -2.11 -24.36
C ALA A 42 -14.41 -3.02 -23.91
N VAL A 43 -14.97 -2.87 -22.70
CA VAL A 43 -15.97 -3.83 -22.17
C VAL A 43 -17.41 -3.34 -22.26
N VAL A 44 -17.65 -2.03 -22.40
CA VAL A 44 -19.01 -1.46 -22.26
C VAL A 44 -19.94 -1.82 -23.43
N HIS A 45 -19.42 -2.22 -24.60
CA HIS A 45 -20.25 -2.45 -25.78
C HIS A 45 -20.68 -3.91 -26.07
N LEU A 46 -20.20 -4.92 -25.33
CA LEU A 46 -20.47 -6.34 -25.68
C LEU A 46 -21.36 -7.11 -24.69
N CYS A 47 -21.88 -6.47 -23.63
CA CYS A 47 -22.72 -7.14 -22.62
C CYS A 47 -24.23 -7.09 -22.88
N SER A 48 -24.69 -6.64 -24.05
CA SER A 48 -26.13 -6.53 -24.37
C SER A 48 -26.68 -7.66 -25.25
N LEU A 49 -25.83 -8.54 -25.78
CA LEU A 49 -26.27 -9.70 -26.56
C LEU A 49 -25.78 -10.97 -25.86
N GLY A 50 -26.62 -11.46 -24.96
CA GLY A 50 -26.43 -12.76 -24.32
C GLY A 50 -26.47 -13.88 -25.35
N VAL A 51 -25.30 -14.27 -25.86
CA VAL A 51 -25.03 -15.57 -26.45
C VAL A 51 -23.53 -15.83 -26.26
N LEU A 52 -23.17 -16.93 -25.61
CA LEU A 52 -22.15 -17.89 -26.06
C LEU A 52 -22.02 -19.00 -25.01
N THR A 53 -22.81 -20.05 -25.18
CA THR A 53 -22.48 -21.39 -24.70
C THR A 53 -21.23 -21.86 -25.43
N ALA A 54 -20.09 -21.91 -24.74
CA ALA A 54 -18.92 -22.63 -25.19
C ALA A 54 -18.52 -23.62 -24.09
N ALA A 55 -18.73 -24.90 -24.37
CA ALA A 55 -18.22 -26.00 -23.59
C ALA A 55 -16.68 -25.97 -23.59
N GLY A 56 -16.06 -26.14 -22.43
CA GLY A 56 -14.64 -26.51 -22.31
C GLY A 56 -13.61 -25.39 -22.43
N CYS A 57 -13.72 -24.33 -21.62
CA CYS A 57 -12.61 -23.42 -21.36
C CYS A 57 -12.63 -22.98 -19.89
N GLU A 58 -11.79 -23.60 -19.05
CA GLU A 58 -11.54 -23.18 -17.66
C GLU A 58 -10.55 -22.01 -17.61
N ILE A 59 -10.87 -20.90 -18.29
CA ILE A 59 -10.19 -19.63 -18.05
C ILE A 59 -11.16 -18.76 -17.28
N GLY A 60 -10.97 -18.79 -15.95
CA GLY A 60 -11.42 -17.78 -14.99
C GLY A 60 -12.85 -17.29 -15.19
N SER A 61 -13.81 -18.02 -14.63
CA SER A 61 -15.11 -17.44 -14.30
C SER A 61 -14.88 -16.12 -13.56
N VAL A 62 -15.15 -14.99 -14.22
CA VAL A 62 -15.24 -13.69 -13.55
C VAL A 62 -16.54 -13.74 -12.76
N HIS A 63 -16.48 -14.37 -11.60
CA HIS A 63 -17.60 -14.40 -10.69
C HIS A 63 -17.92 -12.95 -10.33
N ALA A 64 -19.15 -12.51 -10.62
CA ALA A 64 -19.66 -11.27 -10.07
C ALA A 64 -19.64 -11.41 -8.55
N VAL A 65 -18.63 -10.80 -7.91
CA VAL A 65 -18.55 -10.77 -6.45
C VAL A 65 -19.66 -9.84 -5.98
N GLU A 66 -20.77 -10.41 -5.51
CA GLU A 66 -21.88 -9.72 -4.85
C GLU A 66 -21.62 -9.58 -3.36
N TYR A 67 -20.91 -8.54 -2.95
CA TYR A 67 -20.86 -7.96 -1.60
C TYR A 67 -20.32 -6.52 -1.78
N PRO A 68 -20.61 -5.55 -0.87
CA PRO A 68 -20.10 -4.20 -1.06
C PRO A 68 -18.57 -4.22 -1.04
N ARG A 69 -17.94 -4.02 -2.20
CA ARG A 69 -16.49 -3.91 -2.30
C ARG A 69 -16.11 -2.50 -1.89
N HIS A 70 -15.35 -2.38 -0.80
CA HIS A 70 -14.70 -1.12 -0.46
C HIS A 70 -13.50 -0.93 -1.39
N VAL A 71 -13.65 -0.01 -2.34
CA VAL A 71 -12.58 0.36 -3.27
C VAL A 71 -11.91 1.61 -2.74
N TYR A 72 -10.60 1.53 -2.52
CA TYR A 72 -9.80 2.64 -2.01
C TYR A 72 -8.89 3.17 -3.12
N ASP A 73 -8.82 4.49 -3.26
CA ASP A 73 -7.82 5.15 -4.09
C ASP A 73 -6.76 5.80 -3.19
N ALA A 74 -5.53 5.27 -3.21
CA ALA A 74 -4.46 5.72 -2.34
C ALA A 74 -3.39 6.48 -3.14
N VAL A 75 -3.12 7.73 -2.77
CA VAL A 75 -2.22 8.62 -3.52
C VAL A 75 -1.13 9.20 -2.62
N LEU A 76 0.11 9.09 -3.07
CA LEU A 76 1.24 9.85 -2.54
C LEU A 76 1.34 11.19 -3.28
N PHE A 77 1.09 12.29 -2.58
CA PHE A 77 0.92 13.60 -3.20
C PHE A 77 2.22 14.39 -3.34
N ASN A 78 2.55 14.74 -4.59
CA ASN A 78 3.73 15.55 -4.94
C ASN A 78 3.39 16.77 -5.81
N ASN A 79 2.52 17.65 -5.32
CA ASN A 79 2.18 18.96 -5.92
C ASN A 79 1.34 18.94 -7.21
N GLU A 80 0.95 17.76 -7.70
CA GLU A 80 0.13 17.62 -8.92
C GLU A 80 -1.37 17.82 -8.62
N VAL A 81 -1.76 19.01 -8.19
CA VAL A 81 -3.15 19.33 -7.79
C VAL A 81 -4.14 19.08 -8.93
N TYR A 82 -3.79 19.51 -10.15
CA TYR A 82 -4.69 19.45 -11.30
C TYR A 82 -5.03 18.01 -11.69
N ILE A 83 -4.02 17.13 -11.75
CA ILE A 83 -4.26 15.73 -12.12
C ILE A 83 -5.01 14.98 -11.02
N LEU A 84 -4.75 15.31 -9.75
CA LEU A 84 -5.50 14.76 -8.62
C LEU A 84 -6.98 15.12 -8.72
N LYS A 85 -7.28 16.39 -9.06
CA LYS A 85 -8.65 16.88 -9.22
C LYS A 85 -9.39 16.20 -10.37
N ILE A 86 -8.74 15.99 -11.51
CA ILE A 86 -9.33 15.25 -12.63
C ILE A 86 -9.57 13.79 -12.23
N ARG A 87 -8.53 13.12 -11.73
CA ARG A 87 -8.59 11.71 -11.30
C ARG A 87 -9.76 11.47 -10.35
N TRP A 88 -9.91 12.29 -9.32
CA TRP A 88 -10.95 12.07 -8.32
C TRP A 88 -12.35 12.47 -8.79
N LYS A 89 -12.47 13.38 -9.75
CA LYS A 89 -13.77 13.62 -10.41
C LYS A 89 -14.19 12.42 -11.25
N GLU A 90 -13.26 11.80 -11.97
CA GLU A 90 -13.52 10.61 -12.79
C GLU A 90 -13.79 9.37 -11.93
N LEU A 91 -13.07 9.21 -10.81
CA LEU A 91 -13.18 8.05 -9.94
C LEU A 91 -14.29 8.15 -8.87
N TYR A 92 -14.88 9.32 -8.66
CA TYR A 92 -15.91 9.55 -7.62
C TYR A 92 -17.05 8.51 -7.56
N PRO A 93 -17.63 8.04 -8.68
CA PRO A 93 -18.72 7.06 -8.61
C PRO A 93 -18.24 5.63 -8.34
N TYR A 94 -16.94 5.34 -8.49
CA TYR A 94 -16.39 3.98 -8.40
C TYR A 94 -15.60 3.72 -7.11
N VAL A 95 -15.08 4.77 -6.48
CA VAL A 95 -14.23 4.67 -5.29
C VAL A 95 -15.06 4.96 -4.04
N THR A 96 -14.91 4.09 -3.05
CA THR A 96 -15.59 4.21 -1.75
C THR A 96 -14.93 5.25 -0.87
N GLU A 97 -13.60 5.27 -0.82
CA GLU A 97 -12.81 6.16 0.03
C GLU A 97 -11.52 6.58 -0.69
N PHE A 98 -11.20 7.86 -0.61
CA PHE A 98 -9.97 8.44 -1.13
C PHE A 98 -8.98 8.63 0.01
N VAL A 99 -7.75 8.19 -0.20
CA VAL A 99 -6.69 8.21 0.80
C VAL A 99 -5.52 9.00 0.23
N LEU A 100 -5.16 10.11 0.87
CA LEU A 100 -4.14 11.02 0.39
C LEU A 100 -3.08 11.25 1.46
N LEU A 101 -1.83 10.92 1.13
CA LEU A 101 -0.68 11.25 1.96
C LEU A 101 0.12 12.39 1.32
N GLU A 102 0.34 13.46 2.06
CA GLU A 102 1.20 14.56 1.64
C GLU A 102 2.47 14.64 2.48
N SER A 103 3.63 14.73 1.80
CA SER A 103 4.92 14.98 2.44
C SER A 103 5.37 16.43 2.25
N ASN A 104 6.18 16.97 3.16
CA ASN A 104 6.92 18.22 2.96
C ASN A 104 8.27 18.02 2.24
N TRP A 105 8.50 16.84 1.65
CA TRP A 105 9.65 16.58 0.79
C TRP A 105 9.23 15.87 -0.51
N THR A 106 9.98 16.13 -1.58
CA THR A 106 9.89 15.35 -2.83
C THR A 106 10.57 13.99 -2.66
N PHE A 107 10.28 13.03 -3.54
CA PHE A 107 10.99 11.74 -3.57
C PHE A 107 12.50 11.88 -3.80
N THR A 108 12.93 12.96 -4.44
CA THR A 108 14.35 13.29 -4.67
C THR A 108 15.01 13.98 -3.48
N GLY A 109 14.28 14.21 -2.38
CA GLY A 109 14.85 14.82 -1.18
C GLY A 109 14.98 16.34 -1.25
N LEU A 110 14.06 17.02 -1.92
CA LEU A 110 13.96 18.48 -1.88
C LEU A 110 12.78 18.89 -0.99
N PRO A 111 12.92 19.93 -0.15
CA PRO A 111 11.81 20.43 0.64
C PRO A 111 10.71 20.98 -0.27
N LYS A 112 9.45 20.67 0.06
CA LYS A 112 8.27 21.19 -0.64
C LYS A 112 7.22 21.68 0.37
N PRO A 113 6.47 22.74 0.05
CA PRO A 113 5.34 23.16 0.87
C PRO A 113 4.21 22.13 0.81
N TYR A 114 3.34 22.13 1.82
CA TYR A 114 2.07 21.38 1.82
C TYR A 114 1.05 22.07 0.92
N VAL A 115 1.16 21.83 -0.39
CA VAL A 115 0.30 22.44 -1.40
C VAL A 115 -1.15 21.98 -1.24
N PHE A 116 -1.40 20.69 -1.04
CA PHE A 116 -2.79 20.19 -0.93
C PHE A 116 -3.51 20.80 0.26
N SER A 117 -2.82 20.92 1.41
CA SER A 117 -3.38 21.58 2.59
C SER A 117 -3.91 23.00 2.31
N SER A 118 -3.28 23.75 1.40
CA SER A 118 -3.68 25.11 1.06
C SER A 118 -4.88 25.20 0.10
N VAL A 119 -5.09 24.16 -0.72
CA VAL A 119 -6.16 24.11 -1.74
C VAL A 119 -7.27 23.12 -1.37
N ARG A 120 -7.27 22.60 -0.14
CA ARG A 120 -8.20 21.57 0.34
C ARG A 120 -9.67 21.96 0.13
N ASP A 121 -9.98 23.26 0.22
CA ASP A 121 -11.31 23.79 -0.03
C ASP A 121 -11.86 23.47 -1.43
N GLU A 122 -10.99 23.29 -2.44
CA GLU A 122 -11.40 22.90 -3.80
C GLU A 122 -11.91 21.45 -3.88
N PHE A 123 -11.65 20.65 -2.85
CA PHE A 123 -11.97 19.22 -2.76
C PHE A 123 -13.11 18.92 -1.78
N LYS A 124 -13.90 19.93 -1.40
CA LYS A 124 -15.06 19.78 -0.49
C LYS A 124 -16.05 18.68 -0.90
N PHE A 125 -16.18 18.42 -2.20
CA PHE A 125 -17.03 17.34 -2.72
C PHE A 125 -16.58 15.93 -2.28
N LEU A 126 -15.34 15.78 -1.79
CA LEU A 126 -14.76 14.54 -1.31
C LEU A 126 -14.64 14.46 0.20
N GLU A 127 -14.92 15.53 0.96
CA GLU A 127 -14.61 15.58 2.40
C GLU A 127 -15.21 14.43 3.20
N ALA A 128 -16.41 13.97 2.81
CA ALA A 128 -17.08 12.86 3.47
C ALA A 128 -16.42 11.48 3.22
N ARG A 129 -15.52 11.38 2.23
CA ARG A 129 -14.85 10.15 1.78
C ARG A 129 -13.34 10.33 1.64
N LEU A 130 -12.76 11.35 2.29
CA LEU A 130 -11.34 11.68 2.16
C LEU A 130 -10.63 11.49 3.49
N THR A 131 -9.76 10.48 3.53
CA THR A 131 -8.77 10.30 4.58
C THR A 131 -7.47 10.98 4.16
N TYR A 132 -7.13 12.10 4.81
CA TYR A 132 -5.92 12.89 4.53
C TYR A 132 -4.90 12.78 5.65
N GLY A 133 -3.65 12.49 5.29
CA GLY A 133 -2.51 12.44 6.20
C GLY A 133 -1.35 13.30 5.74
N GLN A 134 -0.57 13.80 6.70
CA GLN A 134 0.69 14.49 6.45
C GLN A 134 1.84 13.71 7.08
N VAL A 135 2.99 13.68 6.40
CA VAL A 135 4.21 13.07 6.91
C VAL A 135 5.39 14.04 6.78
N PRO A 136 6.27 14.14 7.79
CA PRO A 136 7.54 14.85 7.63
C PRO A 136 8.51 13.98 6.83
N GLY A 137 9.16 14.53 5.81
CA GLY A 137 10.19 13.78 5.08
C GLY A 137 11.48 13.63 5.87
N ARG A 138 12.22 12.55 5.59
CA ARG A 138 13.44 12.17 6.32
C ARG A 138 14.64 12.19 5.37
N PHE A 139 14.99 13.35 4.84
CA PHE A 139 16.12 13.43 3.92
C PHE A 139 17.48 13.27 4.63
N ARG A 140 18.34 12.44 4.03
CA ARG A 140 19.76 12.35 4.35
C ARG A 140 20.58 12.47 3.07
N LYS A 141 21.57 13.36 3.08
CA LYS A 141 22.44 13.58 1.92
C LYS A 141 23.19 12.30 1.54
N GLY A 142 23.10 11.90 0.27
CA GLY A 142 23.76 10.70 -0.27
C GLY A 142 22.98 9.39 -0.07
N GLU A 143 21.78 9.45 0.50
CA GLU A 143 20.88 8.29 0.59
C GLU A 143 20.11 8.09 -0.72
N ASN A 144 19.68 6.86 -0.98
CA ASN A 144 18.94 6.51 -2.18
C ASN A 144 17.51 7.08 -2.13
N PRO A 145 17.02 7.79 -3.17
CA PRO A 145 15.65 8.29 -3.26
C PRO A 145 14.54 7.27 -2.93
N PHE A 146 14.76 5.98 -3.25
CA PHE A 146 13.81 4.91 -2.96
C PHE A 146 13.59 4.66 -1.46
N VAL A 147 14.52 5.08 -0.60
CA VAL A 147 14.36 4.96 0.86
C VAL A 147 13.27 5.89 1.36
N GLU A 148 13.24 7.12 0.85
CA GLU A 148 12.22 8.10 1.24
C GLU A 148 10.87 7.75 0.65
N GLU A 149 10.84 7.22 -0.58
CA GLU A 149 9.61 6.64 -1.15
C GLU A 149 9.08 5.48 -0.29
N ALA A 150 9.95 4.55 0.12
CA ALA A 150 9.56 3.43 0.97
C ALA A 150 9.02 3.89 2.33
N TYR A 151 9.63 4.93 2.91
CA TYR A 151 9.13 5.55 4.14
C TYR A 151 7.73 6.15 3.94
N GLN A 152 7.50 6.88 2.85
CA GLN A 152 6.19 7.44 2.53
C GLN A 152 5.14 6.35 2.23
N ARG A 153 5.53 5.24 1.58
CA ARG A 153 4.65 4.06 1.40
C ARG A 153 4.27 3.42 2.74
N LEU A 154 5.20 3.30 3.67
CA LEU A 154 4.92 2.79 5.02
C LEU A 154 3.95 3.72 5.78
N ALA A 155 4.11 5.03 5.64
CA ALA A 155 3.18 6.00 6.22
C ALA A 155 1.78 5.92 5.56
N LEU A 156 1.71 5.67 4.25
CA LEU A 156 0.45 5.45 3.54
C LEU A 156 -0.24 4.16 4.01
N ASP A 157 0.50 3.08 4.27
CA ASP A 157 -0.06 1.84 4.83
C ASP A 157 -0.71 2.07 6.19
N TYR A 158 -0.15 2.95 7.02
CA TYR A 158 -0.77 3.34 8.28
C TYR A 158 -2.08 4.12 8.04
N LEU A 159 -2.08 5.05 7.10
CA LEU A 159 -3.26 5.84 6.72
C LEU A 159 -4.39 4.95 6.17
N LEU A 160 -4.04 3.94 5.37
CA LEU A 160 -4.98 2.95 4.83
C LEU A 160 -5.68 2.14 5.94
N LYS A 161 -4.94 1.75 6.98
CA LYS A 161 -5.54 1.09 8.17
C LYS A 161 -6.50 2.03 8.91
N GLN A 162 -6.18 3.32 9.00
CA GLN A 162 -7.06 4.32 9.61
C GLN A 162 -8.33 4.54 8.77
N ALA A 163 -8.23 4.45 7.44
CA ALA A 163 -9.35 4.52 6.51
C ALA A 163 -10.30 3.31 6.60
N GLY A 164 -9.98 2.30 7.41
CA GLY A 164 -10.86 1.15 7.66
C GLY A 164 -10.53 -0.11 6.86
N ILE A 165 -9.35 -0.17 6.22
CA ILE A 165 -8.84 -1.42 5.65
C ILE A 165 -8.42 -2.36 6.79
N GLN A 166 -9.06 -3.54 6.86
CA GLN A 166 -8.83 -4.61 7.84
C GLN A 166 -7.96 -5.73 7.27
#